data_AF-A0A285Q3Y1-F1
#
_entry.id   AF-A0A285Q3Y1-F1
#
_cell.length_a   1.000
_cell.length_b   1.000
_cell.length_c   1.000
_cell.angle_alpha   90.00
_cell.angle_beta   90.00
_cell.angle_gamma   90.00
#
_symmetry.space_group_name_H-M   'P 1'
#
loop_
_entity.id
_entity.type
_entity.pdbx_description
1 polymer ?
#
loop_
_entity_poly.entity_id
_entity_poly.type
_entity_poly.pdbx_seq_one_letter_code
_entity_poly.pdbx_strand_id
1 'polypeptide(L)'
;MNTQGTISNAPKFTREQLDKTNAFFARIVTIYGQGRAKTLWGNSSEQLKVMRREWASTISKLSLDDMEALFGKLKKRLAAGDPDYKWPEIPRMLALLNEQKRKAAYQVFQPGQPEPAWRSAQRRVVGRIASQTAIAVLHGGACFIEDRPGH
;
A
#
# COMPACT_ATOMS: atom_id res chain seq x y z
N MET A 1 -57.51 -7.72 -19.38
CA MET A 1 -56.77 -6.57 -19.95
C MET A 1 -55.47 -6.45 -19.17
N ASN A 2 -54.34 -6.84 -19.77
CA ASN A 2 -53.03 -6.83 -19.11
C ASN A 2 -52.38 -5.47 -19.34
N THR A 3 -52.19 -4.70 -18.27
CA THR A 3 -51.42 -3.45 -18.27
C THR A 3 -49.94 -3.76 -18.39
N GLN A 4 -49.40 -3.67 -19.61
CA GLN A 4 -47.95 -3.63 -19.82
C GLN A 4 -47.41 -2.29 -19.29
N GLY A 5 -46.72 -2.34 -18.15
CA GLY A 5 -45.93 -1.21 -17.68
C GLY A 5 -44.78 -0.95 -18.64
N THR A 6 -44.84 0.17 -19.35
CA THR A 6 -43.72 0.73 -20.11
C THR A 6 -42.58 1.07 -19.15
N ILE A 7 -41.62 0.17 -19.01
CA ILE A 7 -40.35 0.45 -18.34
C ILE A 7 -39.59 1.40 -19.25
N SER A 8 -39.64 2.69 -18.95
CA SER A 8 -38.84 3.73 -19.57
C SER A 8 -37.35 3.45 -19.34
N ASN A 9 -36.72 2.74 -20.29
CA ASN A 9 -35.27 2.52 -20.37
C ASN A 9 -34.56 3.80 -20.81
N ALA A 10 -34.52 4.81 -19.95
CA ALA A 10 -33.58 5.91 -20.11
C ALA A 10 -32.15 5.36 -19.92
N PRO A 11 -31.15 5.76 -20.74
CA PRO A 11 -29.78 5.35 -20.50
C PRO A 11 -29.29 5.97 -19.19
N LYS A 12 -29.11 5.14 -18.16
CA LYS A 12 -28.65 5.54 -16.82
C LYS A 12 -27.21 6.09 -16.79
N PHE A 13 -26.49 6.07 -17.90
CA PHE A 13 -25.10 6.48 -18.00
C PHE A 13 -24.91 7.43 -19.18
N THR A 14 -24.05 8.44 -19.00
CA THR A 14 -23.71 9.38 -20.08
C THR A 14 -22.79 8.71 -21.10
N ARG A 15 -22.75 9.25 -22.33
CA ARG A 15 -21.89 8.72 -23.40
C ARG A 15 -20.41 8.67 -22.99
N GLU A 16 -19.94 9.70 -22.31
CA GLU A 16 -18.58 9.78 -21.79
C GLU A 16 -18.26 8.64 -20.79
N GLN A 17 -19.20 8.28 -19.91
CA GLN A 17 -19.03 7.19 -18.96
C GLN A 17 -18.92 5.84 -19.66
N LEU A 18 -19.74 5.64 -20.71
CA LEU A 18 -19.68 4.44 -21.53
C LEU A 18 -18.36 4.34 -22.28
N ASP A 19 -17.87 5.45 -22.84
CA ASP A 19 -16.61 5.49 -23.58
C ASP A 19 -15.41 5.22 -22.66
N LYS A 20 -15.37 5.81 -21.46
CA LYS A 20 -14.38 5.53 -20.42
C LYS A 20 -14.37 4.04 -20.02
N THR A 21 -15.56 3.49 -19.79
CA THR A 21 -15.71 2.08 -19.43
C THR A 21 -15.26 1.16 -20.57
N ASN A 22 -15.64 1.47 -21.81
CA ASN A 22 -15.21 0.71 -22.98
C ASN A 22 -13.69 0.74 -23.15
N ALA A 23 -13.07 1.91 -23.00
CA ALA A 23 -11.62 2.08 -23.06
C ALA A 23 -10.91 1.29 -21.96
N PHE A 24 -11.44 1.30 -20.73
CA PHE A 24 -10.90 0.52 -19.61
C PHE A 24 -10.86 -0.98 -19.91
N PHE A 25 -11.99 -1.56 -20.35
CA PHE A 25 -12.07 -2.98 -20.69
C PHE A 25 -11.22 -3.33 -21.92
N ALA A 26 -11.16 -2.45 -22.93
CA ALA A 26 -10.27 -2.63 -24.08
C ALA A 26 -8.79 -2.71 -23.63
N ARG A 27 -8.39 -1.87 -22.67
CA ARG A 27 -7.01 -1.86 -22.16
C ARG A 27 -6.66 -3.12 -21.38
N ILE A 28 -7.60 -3.69 -20.62
CA ILE A 28 -7.43 -5.00 -19.96
C ILE A 28 -7.14 -6.08 -21.01
N VAL A 29 -7.90 -6.11 -22.10
CA VAL A 29 -7.67 -7.04 -23.21
C VAL A 29 -6.28 -6.86 -23.81
N THR A 30 -5.81 -5.62 -23.99
CA THR A 30 -4.47 -5.35 -24.52
C THR A 30 -3.35 -5.84 -23.59
N ILE A 31 -3.53 -5.75 -22.27
CA ILE A 31 -2.51 -6.12 -21.28
C ILE A 31 -2.47 -7.64 -21.06
N TYR A 32 -3.63 -8.27 -20.92
CA TYR A 32 -3.74 -9.69 -20.55
C TYR A 32 -3.96 -10.63 -21.73
N GLY A 33 -4.29 -10.08 -22.90
CA GLY A 33 -4.76 -10.84 -24.06
C GLY A 33 -6.21 -11.31 -23.90
N GLN A 34 -6.85 -11.62 -25.03
CA GLN A 34 -8.24 -12.07 -25.10
C GLN A 34 -8.51 -13.31 -24.22
N GLY A 35 -7.58 -14.26 -24.17
CA GLY A 35 -7.76 -15.51 -23.43
C GLY A 35 -7.95 -15.30 -21.93
N ARG A 36 -7.06 -14.53 -21.28
CA ARG A 36 -7.17 -14.24 -19.85
C ARG A 36 -8.25 -13.23 -19.56
N ALA A 37 -8.48 -12.26 -20.44
CA ALA A 37 -9.52 -11.27 -20.24
C ALA A 37 -10.93 -11.89 -20.18
N LYS A 38 -11.16 -12.98 -20.92
CA LYS A 38 -12.40 -13.77 -20.83
C LYS A 38 -12.67 -14.39 -19.46
N THR A 39 -11.71 -14.49 -18.55
CA THR A 39 -12.02 -14.96 -17.18
C THR A 39 -12.88 -13.97 -16.40
N LEU A 40 -12.91 -12.70 -16.80
CA LEU A 40 -13.75 -11.67 -16.16
C LEU A 40 -15.21 -11.70 -16.60
N TRP A 41 -15.48 -11.99 -17.87
CA TRP A 41 -16.82 -11.85 -18.46
C TRP A 41 -17.24 -13.06 -19.31
N GLY A 42 -16.52 -14.18 -19.23
CA GLY A 42 -16.82 -15.38 -20.00
C GLY A 42 -16.68 -15.21 -21.51
N ASN A 43 -17.37 -16.08 -22.25
CA ASN A 43 -17.30 -16.14 -23.72
C ASN A 43 -18.42 -15.37 -24.43
N SER A 44 -19.40 -14.82 -23.70
CA SER A 44 -20.57 -14.17 -24.29
C SER A 44 -20.42 -12.64 -24.33
N SER A 45 -20.85 -12.01 -25.43
CA SER A 45 -20.90 -10.55 -25.55
C SER A 45 -21.89 -9.93 -24.56
N GLU A 46 -22.94 -10.64 -24.18
CA GLU A 46 -23.93 -10.18 -23.20
C GLU A 46 -23.34 -10.10 -21.79
N GLN A 47 -22.50 -11.07 -21.43
CA GLN A 47 -21.80 -11.06 -20.13
C GLN A 47 -20.82 -9.88 -20.04
N LEU A 48 -20.14 -9.53 -21.15
CA LEU A 48 -19.31 -8.33 -21.21
C LEU A 48 -20.13 -7.04 -21.03
N LYS A 49 -21.33 -6.95 -21.62
CA LYS A 49 -22.22 -5.80 -21.42
C LYS A 49 -22.66 -5.69 -19.96
N VAL A 50 -22.98 -6.81 -19.31
CA VAL A 50 -23.33 -6.83 -17.88
C VAL A 50 -22.16 -6.36 -17.04
N MET A 51 -20.94 -6.88 -17.28
CA MET A 51 -19.74 -6.43 -16.58
C MET A 51 -19.47 -4.94 -16.75
N ARG A 52 -19.59 -4.41 -17.97
CA ARG A 52 -19.41 -2.97 -18.20
C ARG A 52 -20.43 -2.17 -17.42
N ARG A 53 -21.70 -2.61 -17.34
CA ARG A 53 -22.74 -1.90 -16.57
C ARG A 53 -22.47 -1.93 -15.07
N GLU A 54 -22.02 -3.07 -14.54
CA GLU A 54 -21.68 -3.22 -13.12
C GLU A 54 -20.56 -2.25 -12.72
N TRP A 55 -19.50 -2.19 -13.53
CA TRP A 55 -18.31 -1.41 -13.21
C TRP A 55 -18.34 0.02 -13.75
N ALA A 56 -19.32 0.38 -14.58
CA ALA A 56 -19.42 1.72 -15.18
C ALA A 56 -19.46 2.83 -14.12
N SER A 57 -20.23 2.65 -13.05
CA SER A 57 -20.31 3.65 -11.97
C SER A 57 -18.96 3.89 -11.30
N THR A 58 -18.20 2.82 -11.03
CA THR A 58 -16.89 2.92 -10.38
C THR A 58 -15.83 3.48 -11.33
N ILE A 59 -15.77 2.99 -12.58
CA ILE A 59 -14.79 3.44 -13.58
C ILE A 59 -15.05 4.89 -14.00
N SER A 60 -16.32 5.32 -14.07
CA SER A 60 -16.66 6.70 -14.43
C SER A 60 -16.12 7.77 -13.48
N LYS A 61 -15.85 7.40 -12.22
CA LYS A 61 -15.29 8.30 -11.21
C LYS A 61 -13.79 8.50 -11.36
N LEU A 62 -13.12 7.65 -12.13
CA LEU A 62 -11.69 7.76 -12.36
C LEU A 62 -11.40 8.86 -13.37
N SER A 63 -10.41 9.69 -13.06
CA SER A 63 -9.84 10.60 -14.05
C SER A 63 -9.05 9.82 -15.11
N LEU A 64 -8.73 10.46 -16.24
CA LEU A 64 -7.85 9.85 -17.24
C LEU A 64 -6.46 9.56 -16.65
N ASP A 65 -5.94 10.48 -15.84
CA ASP A 65 -4.66 10.33 -15.15
C ASP A 65 -4.67 9.14 -14.18
N ASP A 66 -5.78 8.92 -13.46
CA ASP A 66 -5.95 7.73 -12.61
C ASP A 66 -5.91 6.46 -13.45
N MET A 67 -6.60 6.42 -14.60
CA MET A 67 -6.55 5.24 -15.48
C MET A 67 -5.12 4.97 -15.98
N GLU A 68 -4.38 6.01 -16.37
CA GLU A 68 -2.99 5.86 -16.81
C GLU A 68 -2.08 5.38 -15.68
N ALA A 69 -2.19 5.99 -14.49
CA ALA A 69 -1.44 5.59 -13.31
C ALA A 69 -1.75 4.15 -12.90
N LEU A 70 -3.02 3.76 -12.92
CA LEU A 70 -3.48 2.41 -12.65
C LEU A 70 -2.83 1.39 -13.59
N PHE A 71 -2.96 1.59 -14.91
CA PHE A 71 -2.41 0.65 -15.88
C PHE A 71 -0.87 0.68 -15.89
N GLY A 72 -0.25 1.82 -15.57
CA GLY A 72 1.19 1.92 -15.36
C GLY A 72 1.68 1.07 -14.19
N LYS A 73 1.01 1.16 -13.03
CA LYS A 73 1.29 0.32 -11.85
C LYS A 73 1.04 -1.17 -12.15
N LEU A 74 -0.06 -1.49 -12.82
CA LEU A 74 -0.41 -2.86 -13.18
C LEU A 74 0.66 -3.50 -14.07
N LYS A 75 1.12 -2.80 -15.09
CA LYS A 75 2.22 -3.27 -15.96
C LYS A 75 3.50 -3.53 -15.18
N LYS A 76 3.83 -2.68 -14.20
CA LYS A 76 5.00 -2.89 -13.32
C LYS A 76 4.86 -4.14 -12.47
N ARG A 77 3.68 -4.40 -11.91
CA ARG A 77 3.39 -5.62 -11.13
C ARG A 77 3.49 -6.88 -11.98
N LEU A 78 2.93 -6.85 -13.19
CA LEU A 78 3.05 -7.94 -14.16
C LEU A 78 4.50 -8.20 -14.58
N ALA A 79 5.28 -7.14 -14.82
CA ALA A 79 6.71 -7.26 -15.14
C ALA A 79 7.53 -7.82 -13.97
N ALA A 80 7.14 -7.50 -12.73
CA ALA A 80 7.74 -8.07 -11.52
C ALA A 80 7.34 -9.54 -11.27
N GLY A 81 6.45 -10.11 -12.09
CA GLY A 81 5.98 -11.49 -11.92
C GLY A 81 5.08 -11.70 -10.71
N ASP A 82 4.43 -10.64 -10.22
CA ASP A 82 3.57 -10.70 -9.04
C ASP A 82 2.39 -11.67 -9.28
N PRO A 83 2.30 -12.80 -8.54
CA PRO A 83 1.29 -13.83 -8.79
C PRO A 83 -0.13 -13.32 -8.59
N ASP A 84 -0.31 -12.30 -7.73
CA ASP A 84 -1.60 -11.69 -7.43
C ASP A 84 -2.23 -10.97 -8.63
N TYR A 85 -1.41 -10.55 -9.61
CA TYR A 85 -1.87 -9.85 -10.80
C TYR A 85 -1.84 -10.74 -12.04
N LYS A 86 -1.54 -12.04 -11.92
CA LYS A 86 -1.47 -12.98 -13.05
C LYS A 86 -2.78 -13.05 -13.85
N TRP A 87 -3.90 -12.91 -13.15
CA TRP A 87 -5.25 -12.89 -13.71
C TRP A 87 -5.88 -11.49 -13.56
N PRO A 88 -6.70 -11.07 -14.53
CA PRO A 88 -7.34 -9.77 -14.46
C PRO A 88 -8.47 -9.79 -13.41
N GLU A 89 -8.31 -9.04 -12.32
CA GLU A 89 -9.32 -8.85 -11.28
C GLU A 89 -9.59 -7.35 -11.06
N ILE A 90 -10.80 -6.87 -11.41
CA ILE A 90 -11.14 -5.43 -11.38
C ILE A 90 -10.96 -4.80 -9.98
N PRO A 91 -11.47 -5.39 -8.87
CA PRO A 91 -11.29 -4.80 -7.54
C PRO A 91 -9.82 -4.65 -7.15
N ARG A 92 -9.00 -5.67 -7.46
CA ARG A 92 -7.57 -5.68 -7.13
C ARG A 92 -6.79 -4.69 -7.96
N MET A 93 -7.10 -4.59 -9.26
CA MET A 93 -6.55 -3.54 -10.10
C MET A 93 -6.86 -2.17 -9.51
N LEU A 94 -8.13 -1.87 -9.21
CA LEU A 94 -8.52 -0.58 -8.63
C LEU A 94 -7.81 -0.28 -7.30
N ALA A 95 -7.50 -1.30 -6.49
CA ALA A 95 -6.75 -1.14 -5.26
C ALA A 95 -5.32 -0.59 -5.48
N LEU A 96 -4.72 -0.76 -6.67
CA LEU A 96 -3.41 -0.19 -7.00
C LEU A 96 -3.40 1.34 -6.96
N LEU A 97 -4.52 2.00 -7.19
CA LEU A 97 -4.63 3.46 -7.06
C LEU A 97 -4.42 3.88 -5.59
N ASN A 98 -4.98 3.10 -4.68
CA ASN A 98 -4.97 3.34 -3.24
C ASN A 98 -3.77 2.69 -2.52
N GLU A 99 -2.84 2.05 -3.24
CA GLU A 99 -1.52 1.69 -2.70
C GLU A 99 -0.73 2.97 -2.38
N GLN A 100 -1.14 3.67 -1.33
CA GLN A 100 -0.23 4.44 -0.52
C GLN A 100 0.78 3.44 0.02
N LYS A 101 2.07 3.72 -0.15
CA LYS A 101 3.15 2.96 0.51
C LYS A 101 2.71 2.79 1.96
N ARG A 102 2.24 1.60 2.34
CA ARG A 102 1.92 1.29 3.73
C ARG A 102 3.23 1.51 4.46
N LYS A 103 3.39 2.67 5.10
CA LYS A 103 4.49 2.89 6.01
C LYS A 103 4.24 1.86 7.10
N ALA A 104 5.13 0.87 7.21
CA ALA A 104 5.06 -0.08 8.31
C ALA A 104 4.97 0.74 9.60
N ALA A 105 3.98 0.42 10.45
CA ALA A 105 3.78 1.12 11.71
C ALA A 105 5.02 1.03 12.62
N TYR A 106 5.84 0.00 12.41
CA TYR A 106 7.17 -0.13 12.97
C TYR A 106 8.23 0.17 11.90
N GLN A 107 9.16 1.07 12.21
CA GLN A 107 10.44 1.11 11.52
C GLN A 107 11.39 0.19 12.27
N VAL A 108 11.94 -0.82 11.59
CA VAL A 108 13.07 -1.57 12.13
C VAL A 108 14.23 -0.59 12.19
N PHE A 109 14.56 -0.13 13.40
CA PHE A 109 15.80 0.59 13.61
C PHE A 109 16.94 -0.33 13.21
N GLN A 110 17.75 0.10 12.22
CA GLN A 110 18.98 -0.61 11.95
C GLN A 110 19.82 -0.54 13.22
N PRO A 111 20.31 -1.67 13.76
CA PRO A 111 21.20 -1.64 14.90
C PRO A 111 22.37 -0.72 14.53
N GLY A 112 22.55 0.35 15.31
CA GLY A 112 23.67 1.25 15.13
C GLY A 112 24.97 0.45 15.20
N GLN A 113 26.02 0.97 14.57
CA GLN A 113 27.35 0.38 14.70
C GLN A 113 27.65 0.11 16.19
N PRO A 114 28.31 -1.02 16.51
CA PRO A 114 28.62 -1.38 17.88
C PRO A 114 29.35 -0.21 18.55
N GLU A 115 28.94 0.10 19.78
CA GLU A 115 29.48 1.24 20.50
C GLU A 115 31.00 1.12 20.63
N PRO A 116 31.76 2.21 20.34
CA PRO A 116 33.21 2.15 20.45
C PRO A 116 33.64 1.89 21.91
N ALA A 117 34.68 1.06 22.07
CA ALA A 117 35.09 0.52 23.37
C ALA A 117 35.34 1.59 24.45
N TRP A 118 35.84 2.76 24.07
CA TRP A 118 36.09 3.88 24.99
C TRP A 118 34.82 4.39 25.67
N ARG A 119 33.68 4.43 24.96
CA ARG A 119 32.41 4.92 25.50
C ARG A 119 31.79 3.90 26.47
N SER A 120 32.00 2.61 26.22
CA SER A 120 31.65 1.54 27.16
C SER A 120 32.48 1.62 28.44
N ALA A 121 33.79 1.87 28.32
CA ALA A 121 34.67 2.07 29.47
C ALA A 121 34.27 3.31 30.29
N GLN A 122 34.01 4.44 29.62
CA GLN A 122 33.57 5.67 30.28
C GLN A 122 32.26 5.48 31.07
N ARG A 123 31.27 4.79 30.50
CA ARG A 123 30.01 4.48 31.21
C ARG A 123 30.23 3.65 32.46
N ARG A 124 31.18 2.70 32.44
CA ARG A 124 31.50 1.90 33.64
C ARG A 124 32.12 2.75 34.74
N VAL A 125 33.02 3.66 34.39
CA VAL A 125 33.66 4.59 35.34
C VAL A 125 32.62 5.54 35.94
N VAL A 126 31.84 6.21 35.10
CA VAL A 126 30.77 7.13 35.55
C VAL A 126 29.73 6.38 36.39
N GLY A 127 29.33 5.17 35.98
CA GLY A 127 28.39 4.34 36.73
C GLY A 127 28.92 3.95 38.11
N ARG A 128 30.22 3.63 38.22
CA ARG A 128 30.88 3.33 39.50
C ARG A 128 30.92 4.56 40.41
N ILE A 129 31.30 5.72 39.88
CA ILE A 129 31.36 6.98 40.66
C ILE A 129 29.96 7.36 41.13
N ALA A 130 28.95 7.25 40.25
CA ALA A 130 27.56 7.53 40.59
C ALA A 130 27.04 6.59 41.69
N SER A 131 27.35 5.28 41.62
CA SER A 131 26.92 4.33 42.65
C SER A 131 27.61 4.59 43.99
N GLN A 132 28.92 4.85 43.98
CA GLN A 132 29.67 5.18 45.19
C GLN A 132 29.16 6.48 45.83
N THR A 133 28.85 7.49 45.01
CA THR A 133 28.29 8.75 45.47
C THR A 133 26.91 8.54 46.09
N ALA A 134 26.04 7.76 45.43
CA ALA A 134 24.73 7.42 45.96
C ALA A 134 24.81 6.69 47.31
N ILE A 135 25.74 5.74 47.45
CA ILE A 135 26.00 5.04 48.72
C ILE A 135 26.49 6.05 49.78
N ALA A 136 27.48 6.89 49.47
CA ALA A 136 28.00 7.85 50.44
C ALA A 136 26.93 8.83 50.97
N VAL A 137 26.02 9.28 50.09
CA VAL A 137 24.86 10.12 50.48
C VAL A 137 23.92 9.36 51.42
N LEU A 138 23.60 8.10 51.11
CA LEU A 138 22.74 7.27 51.96
C LEU A 138 23.35 7.02 53.35
N HIS A 139 24.68 6.98 53.45
CA HIS A 139 25.41 6.82 54.71
C HIS A 139 25.68 8.14 55.45
N GLY A 140 25.12 9.27 54.99
CA GLY A 140 25.24 10.57 55.66
C GLY A 140 26.55 11.33 55.38
N GLY A 141 27.33 10.91 54.39
CA GLY A 141 28.54 11.60 53.95
C GLY A 141 28.27 12.76 52.98
N ALA A 142 29.05 13.84 53.05
CA ALA A 142 29.01 14.93 52.07
C ALA A 142 29.57 14.46 50.71
N CYS A 143 28.85 14.82 49.64
CA CYS A 143 28.92 14.19 48.33
C CYS A 143 29.83 14.92 47.35
N PHE A 144 31.07 14.44 47.14
CA PHE A 144 31.84 14.53 45.89
C PHE A 144 32.93 13.46 45.93
N ILE A 145 32.75 12.36 45.21
CA ILE A 145 33.78 11.31 45.05
C ILE A 145 34.42 11.52 43.68
N GLU A 146 35.61 12.11 43.68
CA GLU A 146 36.46 12.19 42.48
C GLU A 146 37.24 10.89 42.30
N ASP A 147 37.41 10.47 41.05
CA ASP A 147 38.24 9.32 40.68
C ASP A 147 39.70 9.71 40.90
N ARG A 148 40.28 9.41 42.08
CA ARG A 148 41.71 9.64 42.33
C ARG A 148 42.52 8.68 41.46
N PRO A 149 43.39 9.17 40.55
CA PRO A 149 44.29 8.30 39.82
C PRO A 149 45.29 7.71 40.82
N GLY A 150 45.29 6.38 40.95
CA GLY A 150 46.27 5.66 41.75
C GLY A 150 47.67 5.82 41.13
N HIS A 151 48.62 6.26 41.95
CA HIS A 151 50.05 6.19 41.66
C HIS A 151 50.54 4.75 41.63
#